data_AF-A0A538KLI7-F1
#
_entry.id   AF-A0A538KLI7-F1
#
_cell.length_a   1.000
_cell.length_b   1.000
_cell.length_c   1.000
_cell.angle_alpha   90.00
_cell.angle_beta   90.00
_cell.angle_gamma   90.00
#
_symmetry.space_group_name_H-M   'P 1'
#
loop_
_entity.id
_entity.type
_entity.pdbx_description
1 polymer ?
#
loop_
_entity_poly.entity_id
_entity_poly.type
_entity_poly.pdbx_seq_one_letter_code
_entity_poly.pdbx_strand_id
1 'polypeptide(L)'
;MMIARAAALTVGGLAILLAGIALGTAAASPIKWVAVPLGTHQFGHLRAPDATVARAGPSQVGFKKGGNGCGCIDGPGGPVLFDVAPNRSIWLFDVLNHRLLVWKQGRPARPARTIKLKGLDVRDFALGRDGTVYLYAVYAEPPAGDSGANLWALTPGAKVLWRAHALMGNALRIGPNGALYSVGVKRAAAWTPLTTSVGRPLSLAQQRRGTTQFQPLGGGMHLIANQLGPHEVHFALVDRAEKVVRAWRVTGRAKLALAPDTLTPSLVGGEPVVQLDVSRQTKGAFLWEHQVLRLGPSGSRASFSLDAKALCCNDGTGSITPLRIASDGRLYQLRTNPKTGVSVARYSVGARKES
;
A
#
# COMPACT_ATOMS: atom_id res chain seq x y z
N MET A 1 -22.17 -23.02 -30.23
CA MET A 1 -22.60 -21.63 -30.44
C MET A 1 -21.93 -20.76 -29.39
N MET A 2 -20.90 -20.00 -29.78
CA MET A 2 -20.08 -19.17 -28.88
C MET A 2 -20.88 -17.95 -28.44
N ILE A 3 -21.05 -17.77 -27.12
CA ILE A 3 -21.51 -16.50 -26.57
C ILE A 3 -20.27 -15.72 -26.14
N ALA A 4 -19.82 -14.85 -27.02
CA ALA A 4 -18.81 -13.85 -26.73
C ALA A 4 -19.33 -12.93 -25.61
N ARG A 5 -18.77 -13.05 -24.41
CA ARG A 5 -19.02 -12.08 -23.34
C ARG A 5 -18.10 -10.88 -23.57
N ALA A 6 -18.71 -9.80 -24.02
CA ALA A 6 -18.11 -8.48 -24.09
C ALA A 6 -17.55 -8.10 -22.71
N ALA A 7 -16.24 -8.01 -22.61
CA ALA A 7 -15.59 -7.32 -21.51
C ALA A 7 -15.86 -5.82 -21.70
N ALA A 8 -16.77 -5.28 -20.91
CA ALA A 8 -17.04 -3.85 -20.88
C ALA A 8 -15.75 -3.11 -20.49
N LEU A 9 -15.17 -2.41 -21.46
CA LEU A 9 -14.14 -1.41 -21.28
C LEU A 9 -14.70 -0.31 -20.37
N THR A 10 -14.37 -0.35 -19.08
CA THR A 10 -14.33 0.87 -18.29
C THR A 10 -13.09 1.64 -18.73
N VAL A 11 -13.27 2.49 -19.74
CA VAL A 11 -12.42 3.66 -19.96
C VAL A 11 -12.61 4.52 -18.72
N GLY A 12 -11.80 4.26 -17.69
CA GLY A 12 -11.73 5.11 -16.51
C GLY A 12 -11.29 6.49 -16.96
N GLY A 13 -12.25 7.42 -16.96
CA GLY A 13 -12.04 8.82 -17.30
C GLY A 13 -10.83 9.37 -16.55
N LEU A 14 -9.94 9.96 -17.34
CA LEU A 14 -8.77 10.71 -16.95
C LEU A 14 -9.15 11.75 -15.88
N ALA A 15 -8.87 11.47 -14.61
CA ALA A 15 -8.79 12.52 -13.61
C ALA A 15 -7.42 13.20 -13.75
N ILE A 16 -7.40 14.29 -14.52
CA ILE A 16 -6.28 15.22 -14.56
C ILE A 16 -6.19 15.87 -13.18
N LEU A 17 -5.30 15.38 -12.32
CA LEU A 17 -4.86 16.13 -11.15
C LEU A 17 -3.78 17.11 -11.63
N LEU A 18 -4.24 18.23 -12.18
CA LEU A 18 -3.46 19.46 -12.15
C LEU A 18 -3.46 19.94 -10.70
N ALA A 19 -2.54 19.40 -9.89
CA ALA A 19 -1.98 20.20 -8.82
C ALA A 19 -1.12 21.27 -9.52
N GLY A 20 -1.78 22.32 -10.00
CA GLY A 20 -1.09 23.54 -10.37
C GLY A 20 -0.33 23.97 -9.13
N ILE A 21 1.00 23.89 -9.18
CA ILE A 21 1.79 24.67 -8.25
C ILE A 21 1.40 26.10 -8.59
N ALA A 22 0.58 26.73 -7.76
CA ALA A 22 0.47 28.18 -7.74
C ALA A 22 1.83 28.68 -7.25
N LEU A 23 2.82 28.66 -8.15
CA LEU A 23 4.11 29.29 -7.97
C LEU A 23 3.79 30.79 -7.91
N GLY A 24 3.58 31.29 -6.70
CA GLY A 24 3.63 32.72 -6.43
C GLY A 24 4.87 33.29 -7.09
N THR A 25 4.71 34.45 -7.71
CA THR A 25 5.66 35.16 -8.58
C THR A 25 6.93 35.59 -7.85
N ALA A 26 7.74 34.64 -7.42
CA ALA A 26 9.15 34.79 -7.10
C ALA A 26 9.88 33.79 -7.97
N ALA A 27 10.78 34.26 -8.85
CA ALA A 27 11.46 33.49 -9.87
C ALA A 27 11.94 32.12 -9.35
N ALA A 28 11.11 31.09 -9.54
CA ALA A 28 11.45 29.74 -9.16
C ALA A 28 12.51 29.27 -10.14
N SER A 29 13.72 28.98 -9.64
CA SER A 29 14.74 28.33 -10.45
C SER A 29 14.10 27.12 -11.15
N PRO A 30 14.32 26.92 -12.46
CA PRO A 30 13.70 25.83 -13.19
C PRO A 30 13.99 24.52 -12.47
N ILE A 31 12.95 23.73 -12.20
CA ILE A 31 13.08 22.44 -11.52
C ILE A 31 14.04 21.57 -12.32
N LYS A 32 15.16 21.18 -11.69
CA LYS A 32 16.12 20.26 -12.30
C LYS A 32 15.60 18.83 -12.20
N TRP A 33 15.22 18.27 -13.34
CA TRP A 33 14.72 16.90 -13.45
C TRP A 33 15.87 15.90 -13.60
N VAL A 34 15.94 14.94 -12.67
CA VAL A 34 16.82 13.77 -12.80
C VAL A 34 16.17 12.77 -13.76
N ALA A 35 16.83 12.46 -14.87
CA ALA A 35 16.32 11.50 -15.85
C ALA A 35 16.37 10.06 -15.30
N VAL A 36 15.29 9.31 -15.49
CA VAL A 36 15.19 7.88 -15.15
C VAL A 36 14.60 7.13 -16.36
N PRO A 37 15.40 6.89 -17.41
CA PRO A 37 14.93 6.12 -18.56
C PRO A 37 14.85 4.63 -18.21
N LEU A 38 13.66 4.04 -18.34
CA LEU A 38 13.44 2.59 -18.14
C LEU A 38 13.75 1.77 -19.40
N GLY A 39 13.88 2.42 -20.57
CA GLY A 39 14.17 1.76 -21.83
C GLY A 39 13.01 0.87 -22.32
N THR A 40 13.35 -0.28 -22.92
CA THR A 40 12.39 -1.30 -23.36
C THR A 40 12.13 -2.28 -22.24
N HIS A 41 10.88 -2.38 -21.77
CA HIS A 41 10.51 -3.31 -20.71
C HIS A 41 10.57 -4.77 -21.16
N GLN A 42 11.18 -5.64 -20.34
CA GLN A 42 11.25 -7.08 -20.56
C GLN A 42 10.24 -7.78 -19.65
N PHE A 43 8.99 -7.92 -20.14
CA PHE A 43 7.95 -8.66 -19.42
C PHE A 43 8.36 -10.12 -19.22
N GLY A 44 8.04 -10.68 -18.06
CA GLY A 44 8.42 -12.02 -17.61
C GLY A 44 9.72 -12.05 -16.80
N HIS A 45 10.53 -10.98 -16.81
CA HIS A 45 11.80 -10.90 -16.09
C HIS A 45 11.61 -10.35 -14.67
N LEU A 46 10.86 -11.09 -13.87
CA LEU A 46 10.51 -10.71 -12.51
C LEU A 46 11.69 -10.92 -11.54
N ARG A 47 11.82 -10.02 -10.57
CA ARG A 47 12.81 -10.15 -9.50
C ARG A 47 12.43 -11.31 -8.58
N ALA A 48 13.35 -12.27 -8.45
CA ALA A 48 13.25 -13.28 -7.41
C ALA A 48 13.33 -12.63 -6.01
N PRO A 49 12.54 -13.11 -5.03
CA PRO A 49 12.61 -12.61 -3.67
C PRO A 49 13.95 -12.98 -3.03
N ASP A 50 14.49 -12.08 -2.21
CA ASP A 50 15.69 -12.39 -1.43
C ASP A 50 15.35 -13.39 -0.31
N ALA A 51 14.12 -13.35 0.19
CA ALA A 51 13.60 -14.33 1.15
C ALA A 51 12.08 -14.43 1.09
N THR A 52 11.54 -15.58 1.51
CA THR A 52 10.14 -15.68 1.94
C THR A 52 10.08 -15.64 3.46
N VAL A 53 9.40 -14.63 4.02
CA VAL A 53 9.42 -14.33 5.47
C VAL A 53 8.16 -14.77 6.22
N ALA A 54 7.11 -15.17 5.50
CA ALA A 54 5.93 -15.80 6.05
C ALA A 54 5.31 -16.73 5.00
N ARG A 55 4.78 -17.87 5.45
CA ARG A 55 4.04 -18.84 4.64
C ARG A 55 2.87 -19.43 5.44
N ALA A 56 1.75 -19.63 4.75
CA ALA A 56 0.64 -20.46 5.18
C ALA A 56 0.13 -21.23 3.96
N GLY A 57 -0.10 -22.54 4.10
CA GLY A 57 -0.69 -23.36 3.05
C GLY A 57 -2.17 -23.03 2.80
N PRO A 58 -2.77 -23.56 1.72
CA PRO A 58 -4.14 -23.25 1.32
C PRO A 58 -5.20 -23.68 2.34
N SER A 59 -4.92 -24.65 3.21
CA SER A 59 -5.80 -25.06 4.32
C SER A 59 -5.61 -24.22 5.59
N GLN A 60 -4.59 -23.37 5.66
CA GLN A 60 -4.24 -22.59 6.84
C GLN A 60 -4.77 -21.16 6.79
N VAL A 61 -5.34 -20.73 5.67
CA VAL A 61 -5.94 -19.41 5.44
C VAL A 61 -7.23 -19.58 4.63
N GLY A 62 -8.17 -18.66 4.76
CA GLY A 62 -9.45 -18.75 4.07
C GLY A 62 -9.41 -18.17 2.66
N PHE A 63 -9.99 -18.88 1.69
CA PHE A 63 -10.32 -18.35 0.36
C PHE A 63 -11.80 -18.62 0.07
N LYS A 64 -12.51 -17.66 -0.55
CA LYS A 64 -13.89 -17.86 -0.99
C LYS A 64 -13.92 -18.95 -2.07
N LYS A 65 -14.92 -19.82 -2.01
CA LYS A 65 -15.14 -20.87 -3.02
C LYS A 65 -15.29 -20.23 -4.40
N GLY A 66 -14.60 -20.78 -5.40
CA GLY A 66 -14.58 -20.25 -6.77
C GLY A 66 -13.53 -19.16 -7.04
N GLY A 67 -12.80 -18.68 -6.02
CA GLY A 67 -11.69 -17.73 -6.18
C GLY A 67 -12.10 -16.33 -6.66
N ASN A 68 -13.38 -16.10 -6.91
CA ASN A 68 -13.95 -14.84 -7.37
C ASN A 68 -14.77 -14.25 -6.24
N GLY A 69 -14.41 -13.06 -5.79
CA GLY A 69 -15.22 -12.26 -4.88
C GLY A 69 -15.14 -10.82 -5.35
N CYS A 70 -16.30 -10.24 -5.67
CA CYS A 70 -16.39 -8.82 -5.96
C CYS A 70 -16.32 -8.07 -4.61
N GLY A 71 -15.21 -7.38 -4.34
CA GLY A 71 -14.94 -6.55 -3.18
C GLY A 71 -15.93 -5.39 -2.98
N CYS A 72 -16.88 -5.21 -3.90
CA CYS A 72 -17.89 -4.16 -3.82
C CYS A 72 -18.95 -4.37 -2.72
N ILE A 73 -19.30 -5.62 -2.35
CA ILE A 73 -20.39 -5.89 -1.39
C ILE A 73 -19.99 -6.89 -0.30
N ASP A 74 -19.25 -7.96 -0.64
CA ASP A 74 -19.00 -9.08 0.30
C ASP A 74 -17.60 -9.07 0.96
N GLY A 75 -16.82 -8.01 0.80
CA GLY A 75 -15.42 -7.95 1.26
C GLY A 75 -14.47 -8.89 0.49
N PRO A 76 -13.16 -8.84 0.79
CA PRO A 76 -12.15 -9.53 -0.01
C PRO A 76 -12.32 -11.05 0.00
N GLY A 77 -12.06 -11.67 -1.16
CA GLY A 77 -12.22 -13.12 -1.35
C GLY A 77 -11.14 -14.00 -0.72
N GLY A 78 -10.21 -13.41 0.02
CA GLY A 78 -9.10 -14.10 0.68
C GLY A 78 -8.20 -13.14 1.48
N PRO A 79 -7.06 -13.61 2.00
CA PRO A 79 -6.11 -12.80 2.75
C PRO A 79 -5.43 -11.77 1.83
N VAL A 80 -5.86 -10.51 1.89
CA VAL A 80 -5.32 -9.44 1.03
C VAL A 80 -4.68 -8.28 1.80
N LEU A 81 -4.61 -8.39 3.12
CA LEU A 81 -4.12 -7.34 4.01
C LEU A 81 -3.02 -7.87 4.91
N PHE A 82 -1.87 -7.19 4.90
CA PHE A 82 -0.74 -7.51 5.75
C PHE A 82 0.01 -6.25 6.19
N ASP A 83 0.77 -6.38 7.27
CA ASP A 83 1.69 -5.36 7.73
C ASP A 83 2.94 -5.97 8.35
N VAL A 84 4.00 -5.17 8.44
CA VAL A 84 5.31 -5.56 8.98
C VAL A 84 5.63 -4.70 10.19
N ALA A 85 5.62 -5.32 11.37
CA ALA A 85 5.93 -4.64 12.61
C ALA A 85 7.40 -4.18 12.66
N PRO A 86 7.77 -3.20 13.51
CA PRO A 86 9.16 -2.79 13.71
C PRO A 86 10.11 -3.91 14.14
N ASN A 87 9.61 -4.89 14.90
CA ASN A 87 10.36 -6.10 15.26
C ASN A 87 10.46 -7.15 14.13
N ARG A 88 10.09 -6.77 12.90
CA ARG A 88 10.09 -7.59 11.68
C ARG A 88 9.17 -8.83 11.75
N SER A 89 8.21 -8.85 12.67
CA SER A 89 7.11 -9.82 12.61
C SER A 89 6.16 -9.47 11.46
N ILE A 90 5.67 -10.50 10.79
CA ILE A 90 4.71 -10.36 9.70
C ILE A 90 3.33 -10.63 10.26
N TRP A 91 2.39 -9.73 10.00
CA TRP A 91 1.00 -9.87 10.40
C TRP A 91 0.16 -9.94 9.14
N LEU A 92 -0.75 -10.90 9.09
CA LEU A 92 -1.68 -11.10 7.98
C LEU A 92 -3.09 -11.14 8.54
N PHE A 93 -4.02 -10.43 7.92
CA PHE A 93 -5.42 -10.58 8.22
C PHE A 93 -6.05 -11.66 7.33
N ASP A 94 -6.44 -12.76 7.97
CA ASP A 94 -7.15 -13.88 7.37
C ASP A 94 -8.65 -13.62 7.47
N VAL A 95 -9.14 -12.81 6.53
CA VAL A 95 -10.45 -12.14 6.58
C VAL A 95 -11.59 -13.12 6.85
N LEU A 96 -11.65 -14.21 6.08
CA LEU A 96 -12.75 -15.19 6.17
C LEU A 96 -12.75 -15.98 7.49
N ASN A 97 -11.61 -16.05 8.17
CA ASN A 97 -11.50 -16.70 9.48
C ASN A 97 -11.50 -15.69 10.64
N HIS A 98 -11.75 -14.40 10.37
CA HIS A 98 -11.82 -13.32 11.35
C HIS A 98 -10.66 -13.32 12.35
N ARG A 99 -9.42 -13.41 11.85
CA ARG A 99 -8.22 -13.52 12.69
C ARG A 99 -6.98 -12.88 12.07
N LEU A 100 -6.07 -12.43 12.92
CA LEU A 100 -4.70 -12.08 12.53
C LEU A 100 -3.78 -13.28 12.75
N LEU A 101 -2.98 -13.59 11.74
CA LEU A 101 -1.89 -14.56 11.80
C LEU A 101 -0.57 -13.82 11.93
N VAL A 102 0.30 -14.26 12.84
CA VAL A 102 1.55 -13.56 13.14
C VAL A 102 2.75 -14.50 13.03
N TRP A 103 3.70 -14.17 12.16
CA TRP A 103 4.98 -14.86 12.04
C TRP A 103 6.06 -14.09 12.80
N LYS A 104 6.88 -14.81 13.56
CA LYS A 104 8.10 -14.23 14.13
C LYS A 104 9.16 -14.10 13.04
N GLN A 105 10.00 -13.08 13.16
CA GLN A 105 11.15 -12.91 12.28
C GLN A 105 12.00 -14.19 12.26
N GLY A 106 12.44 -14.62 11.07
CA GLY A 106 13.27 -15.81 10.89
C GLY A 106 12.53 -17.15 11.02
N ARG A 107 11.21 -17.13 11.29
CA ARG A 107 10.38 -18.34 11.40
C ARG A 107 9.21 -18.30 10.41
N PRO A 108 9.49 -18.44 9.10
CA PRO A 108 8.49 -18.22 8.06
C PRO A 108 7.50 -19.38 7.88
N ALA A 109 7.83 -20.60 8.34
CA ALA A 109 7.11 -21.81 7.96
C ALA A 109 5.65 -21.88 8.43
N ARG A 110 5.31 -21.23 9.55
CA ARG A 110 3.94 -21.21 10.11
C ARG A 110 3.74 -20.02 11.05
N PRO A 111 2.49 -19.54 11.23
CA PRO A 111 2.19 -18.52 12.24
C PRO A 111 2.67 -18.99 13.63
N ALA A 112 3.34 -18.10 14.35
CA ALA A 112 3.71 -18.30 15.75
C ALA A 112 2.54 -17.94 16.69
N ARG A 113 1.61 -17.09 16.25
CA ARG A 113 0.41 -16.71 17.01
C ARG A 113 -0.77 -16.52 16.07
N THR A 114 -1.95 -16.74 16.62
CA THR A 114 -3.24 -16.45 15.98
C THR A 114 -4.08 -15.63 16.94
N ILE A 115 -4.62 -14.52 16.46
CA ILE A 115 -5.40 -13.57 17.26
C ILE A 115 -6.80 -13.51 16.67
N LYS A 116 -7.80 -13.95 17.43
CA LYS A 116 -9.21 -13.95 16.96
C LYS A 116 -9.81 -12.55 17.14
N LEU A 117 -10.49 -12.04 16.12
CA LEU A 117 -11.17 -10.74 16.12
C LEU A 117 -12.69 -10.96 16.12
N LYS A 118 -13.23 -11.49 17.22
CA LYS A 118 -14.64 -11.87 17.33
C LYS A 118 -15.56 -10.65 17.27
N GLY A 119 -16.66 -10.77 16.52
CA GLY A 119 -17.73 -9.76 16.46
C GLY A 119 -17.38 -8.48 15.69
N LEU A 120 -16.18 -8.40 15.11
CA LEU A 120 -15.73 -7.26 14.31
C LEU A 120 -15.70 -7.63 12.84
N ASP A 121 -16.33 -6.79 12.04
CA ASP A 121 -16.14 -6.72 10.60
C ASP A 121 -14.99 -5.75 10.29
N VAL A 122 -13.81 -6.32 10.16
CA VAL A 122 -12.55 -5.59 9.97
C VAL A 122 -12.32 -5.33 8.50
N ARG A 123 -12.06 -4.07 8.16
CA ARG A 123 -11.90 -3.60 6.79
C ARG A 123 -10.44 -3.27 6.44
N ASP A 124 -9.65 -2.79 7.42
CA ASP A 124 -8.19 -2.70 7.30
C ASP A 124 -7.52 -2.72 8.68
N PHE A 125 -6.20 -2.94 8.72
CA PHE A 125 -5.40 -2.82 9.94
C PHE A 125 -4.01 -2.22 9.68
N ALA A 126 -3.41 -1.66 10.73
CA ALA A 126 -2.03 -1.20 10.72
C ALA A 126 -1.36 -1.41 12.08
N LEU A 127 -0.03 -1.55 12.11
CA LEU A 127 0.74 -1.81 13.32
C LEU A 127 1.52 -0.58 13.76
N GLY A 128 1.17 -0.04 14.93
CA GLY A 128 1.88 1.02 15.60
C GLY A 128 3.33 0.64 15.97
N ARG A 129 4.16 1.64 16.22
CA ARG A 129 5.58 1.46 16.58
C ARG A 129 5.79 0.71 17.89
N ASP A 130 4.85 0.87 18.80
CA ASP A 130 4.75 0.24 20.12
C ASP A 130 4.13 -1.18 20.06
N GLY A 131 3.75 -1.65 18.86
CA GLY A 131 3.05 -2.91 18.67
C GLY A 131 1.53 -2.81 18.84
N THR A 132 0.97 -1.61 19.05
CA THR A 132 -0.48 -1.41 19.02
C THR A 132 -1.05 -1.84 17.68
N VAL A 133 -2.13 -2.62 17.70
CA VAL A 133 -2.85 -3.06 16.51
C VAL A 133 -4.02 -2.12 16.31
N TYR A 134 -3.96 -1.31 15.25
CA TYR A 134 -5.07 -0.44 14.86
C TYR A 134 -5.95 -1.16 13.85
N LEU A 135 -7.26 -1.14 14.07
CA LEU A 135 -8.25 -1.70 13.14
C LEU A 135 -9.21 -0.61 12.70
N TYR A 136 -9.49 -0.56 11.40
CA TYR A 136 -10.71 0.05 10.91
C TYR A 136 -11.75 -1.05 10.82
N ALA A 137 -12.73 -1.03 11.72
CA ALA A 137 -13.66 -2.12 11.90
C ALA A 137 -14.97 -1.62 12.50
N VAL A 138 -16.08 -2.20 12.06
CA VAL A 138 -17.39 -2.00 12.67
C VAL A 138 -17.81 -3.29 13.36
N TYR A 139 -18.81 -3.23 14.24
CA TYR A 139 -19.45 -4.45 14.70
C TYR A 139 -20.13 -5.15 13.54
N ALA A 140 -19.97 -6.47 13.46
CA ALA A 140 -20.76 -7.28 12.54
C ALA A 140 -22.26 -7.20 12.91
N GLU A 141 -22.53 -7.23 14.22
CA GLU A 141 -23.85 -7.00 14.82
C GLU A 141 -23.66 -6.01 15.99
N PRO A 142 -24.08 -4.74 15.84
CA PRO A 142 -23.86 -3.73 16.89
C PRO A 142 -24.73 -4.02 18.12
N PRO A 143 -24.17 -4.01 19.34
CA PRO A 143 -24.97 -4.05 20.56
C PRO A 143 -25.92 -2.84 20.62
N ALA A 144 -27.11 -3.03 21.19
CA ALA A 144 -28.06 -1.94 21.40
C ALA A 144 -27.41 -0.81 22.22
N GLY A 145 -27.45 0.42 21.69
CA GLY A 145 -26.89 1.61 22.35
C GLY A 145 -25.39 1.87 22.12
N ASP A 146 -24.70 1.10 21.27
CA ASP A 146 -23.30 1.39 20.95
C ASP A 146 -23.15 2.60 20.00
N SER A 147 -22.10 3.38 20.19
CA SER A 147 -21.91 4.71 19.62
C SER A 147 -21.45 4.72 18.16
N GLY A 148 -21.31 3.58 17.50
CA GLY A 148 -20.89 3.52 16.08
C GLY A 148 -19.39 3.78 15.86
N ALA A 149 -18.55 3.48 16.85
CA ALA A 149 -17.10 3.55 16.70
C ALA A 149 -16.63 2.64 15.55
N ASN A 150 -15.74 3.18 14.71
CA ASN A 150 -15.21 2.48 13.54
C ASN A 150 -13.66 2.39 13.55
N LEU A 151 -13.02 2.92 14.59
CA LEU A 151 -11.58 2.83 14.81
C LEU A 151 -11.29 2.20 16.17
N TRP A 152 -10.42 1.20 16.16
CA TRP A 152 -10.06 0.41 17.33
C TRP A 152 -8.54 0.39 17.50
N ALA A 153 -8.09 0.50 18.74
CA ALA A 153 -6.71 0.19 19.10
C ALA A 153 -6.69 -0.98 20.06
N LEU A 154 -5.89 -1.99 19.75
CA LEU A 154 -5.74 -3.18 20.55
C LEU A 154 -4.27 -3.36 20.96
N THR A 155 -4.05 -4.00 22.09
CA THR A 155 -2.73 -4.57 22.41
C THR A 155 -2.37 -5.67 21.39
N PRO A 156 -1.08 -6.07 21.29
CA PRO A 156 -0.69 -7.24 20.50
C PRO A 156 -1.41 -8.57 20.87
N GLY A 157 -2.07 -8.61 22.03
CA GLY A 157 -2.88 -9.75 22.50
C GLY A 157 -4.39 -9.56 22.30
N ALA A 158 -4.82 -8.59 21.48
CA ALA A 158 -6.22 -8.24 21.21
C ALA A 158 -7.06 -7.72 22.39
N LYS A 159 -6.41 -7.24 23.46
CA LYS A 159 -7.14 -6.43 24.46
C LYS A 159 -7.40 -5.03 23.92
N VAL A 160 -8.64 -4.56 23.99
CA VAL A 160 -9.01 -3.20 23.58
C VAL A 160 -8.30 -2.18 24.47
N LEU A 161 -7.57 -1.25 23.86
CA LEU A 161 -6.98 -0.10 24.52
C LEU A 161 -7.95 1.08 24.49
N TRP A 162 -8.52 1.36 23.32
CA TRP A 162 -9.53 2.40 23.14
C TRP A 162 -10.33 2.19 21.85
N ARG A 163 -11.45 2.90 21.76
CA ARG A 163 -12.34 2.99 20.61
C ARG A 163 -12.53 4.47 20.24
N ALA A 164 -12.63 4.78 18.96
CA ALA A 164 -12.85 6.13 18.48
C ALA A 164 -13.60 6.14 17.13
N HIS A 165 -13.98 7.34 16.70
CA HIS A 165 -14.48 7.57 15.35
C HIS A 165 -13.34 8.02 14.44
N ALA A 166 -13.25 7.43 13.27
CA ALA A 166 -12.48 7.91 12.15
C ALA A 166 -13.42 8.61 11.15
N LEU A 167 -13.04 9.81 10.73
CA LEU A 167 -13.71 10.61 9.72
C LEU A 167 -13.80 9.87 8.38
N MET A 168 -12.74 9.10 8.07
CA MET A 168 -12.61 8.27 6.87
C MET A 168 -12.04 6.91 7.25
N GLY A 169 -12.27 5.91 6.42
CA GLY A 169 -12.14 4.52 6.84
C GLY A 169 -11.81 3.52 5.74
N ASN A 170 -10.83 3.82 4.90
CA ASN A 170 -10.48 2.90 3.81
C ASN A 170 -9.18 2.18 4.14
N ALA A 171 -8.06 2.88 3.97
CA ALA A 171 -6.73 2.32 4.11
C ALA A 171 -6.00 2.89 5.33
N LEU A 172 -5.62 2.04 6.27
CA LEU A 172 -4.86 2.42 7.46
C LEU A 172 -3.35 2.34 7.21
N ARG A 173 -2.62 3.40 7.51
CA ARG A 173 -1.16 3.47 7.36
C ARG A 173 -0.52 4.13 8.56
N ILE A 174 0.60 3.60 9.05
CA ILE A 174 1.44 4.34 9.99
C ILE A 174 2.34 5.28 9.22
N GLY A 175 2.21 6.57 9.52
CA GLY A 175 3.06 7.61 8.98
C GLY A 175 4.47 7.57 9.56
N PRO A 176 5.42 8.28 8.93
CA PRO A 176 6.81 8.38 9.39
C PRO A 176 6.98 9.13 10.72
N ASN A 177 5.94 9.82 11.19
CA ASN A 177 5.86 10.43 12.51
C ASN A 177 5.30 9.47 13.59
N GLY A 178 4.93 8.24 13.22
CA GLY A 178 4.32 7.26 14.12
C GLY A 178 2.81 7.41 14.30
N ALA A 179 2.19 8.46 13.74
CA ALA A 179 0.73 8.60 13.75
C ALA A 179 0.07 7.63 12.77
N LEU A 180 -1.14 7.20 13.09
CA LEU A 180 -2.01 6.45 12.21
C LEU A 180 -2.73 7.41 11.26
N TYR A 181 -2.79 7.06 9.99
CA TYR A 181 -3.53 7.78 8.96
C TYR A 181 -4.57 6.86 8.31
N SER A 182 -5.71 7.43 7.95
CA SER A 182 -6.57 6.90 6.90
C SER A 182 -6.18 7.55 5.58
N VAL A 183 -6.13 6.75 4.51
CA VAL A 183 -5.90 7.20 3.15
C VAL A 183 -7.22 7.07 2.36
N GLY A 184 -7.69 8.18 1.79
CA GLY A 184 -9.02 8.31 1.19
C GLY A 184 -9.09 7.98 -0.30
N VAL A 185 -10.23 7.40 -0.73
CA VAL A 185 -10.59 7.16 -2.14
C VAL A 185 -11.47 8.28 -2.72
N LYS A 186 -12.39 8.87 -1.91
CA LYS A 186 -13.33 9.92 -2.37
C LYS A 186 -12.68 11.27 -2.73
N ARG A 187 -11.51 11.53 -2.17
CA ARG A 187 -10.55 12.54 -2.62
C ARG A 187 -9.26 11.77 -2.82
N ALA A 188 -9.10 11.13 -3.97
CA ALA A 188 -7.95 10.30 -4.28
C ALA A 188 -6.68 11.03 -3.81
N ALA A 189 -5.92 10.39 -2.90
CA ALA A 189 -4.73 10.90 -2.22
C ALA A 189 -4.90 11.72 -0.92
N ALA A 190 -6.10 11.88 -0.33
CA ALA A 190 -6.20 12.54 0.98
C ALA A 190 -5.66 11.65 2.13
N TRP A 191 -4.75 12.19 2.93
CA TRP A 191 -4.19 11.59 4.13
C TRP A 191 -4.76 12.28 5.36
N THR A 192 -5.59 11.56 6.11
CA THR A 192 -6.24 12.06 7.34
C THR A 192 -5.58 11.41 8.55
N PRO A 193 -4.91 12.18 9.43
CA PRO A 193 -4.37 11.64 10.67
C PRO A 193 -5.53 11.22 11.58
N LEU A 194 -5.44 10.04 12.17
CA LEU A 194 -6.41 9.46 13.10
C LEU A 194 -5.90 9.46 14.54
N THR A 195 -4.58 9.46 14.71
CA THR A 195 -3.94 9.52 16.03
C THR A 195 -2.85 10.59 16.07
N THR A 196 -2.41 10.93 17.28
CA THR A 196 -1.15 11.63 17.50
C THR A 196 0.04 10.69 17.22
N SER A 197 1.26 11.23 17.19
CA SER A 197 2.50 10.44 17.02
C SER A 197 2.71 9.38 18.11
N VAL A 198 2.10 9.56 19.28
CA VAL A 198 2.13 8.62 20.41
C VAL A 198 0.90 7.71 20.47
N GLY A 199 0.08 7.69 19.41
CA GLY A 199 -1.02 6.74 19.28
C GLY A 199 -2.31 7.10 20.02
N ARG A 200 -2.48 8.35 20.49
CA ARG A 200 -3.74 8.81 21.09
C ARG A 200 -4.75 9.19 19.99
N PRO A 201 -6.04 8.82 20.09
CA PRO A 201 -7.01 9.14 19.05
C PRO A 201 -7.25 10.66 18.95
N LEU A 202 -7.39 11.15 17.72
CA LEU A 202 -7.76 12.53 17.42
C LEU A 202 -9.28 12.71 17.34
N SER A 203 -9.80 13.85 17.78
CA SER A 203 -11.20 14.20 17.58
C SER A 203 -11.51 14.42 16.09
N LEU A 204 -12.76 14.24 15.66
CA LEU A 204 -13.15 14.43 14.26
C LEU A 204 -12.78 15.83 13.72
N ALA A 205 -12.83 16.87 14.56
CA ALA A 205 -12.40 18.22 14.19
C ALA A 205 -10.88 18.30 13.97
N GLN A 206 -10.08 17.63 14.80
CA GLN A 206 -8.63 17.52 14.61
C GLN A 206 -8.28 16.72 13.34
N GLN A 207 -8.98 15.61 13.09
CA GLN A 207 -8.80 14.81 11.87
C GLN A 207 -9.09 15.64 10.61
N ARG A 208 -10.20 16.39 10.57
CA ARG A 208 -10.53 17.30 9.46
C ARG A 208 -9.43 18.34 9.23
N ARG A 209 -8.98 19.03 10.29
CA ARG A 209 -7.94 20.05 10.20
C ARG A 209 -6.58 19.50 9.76
N GLY A 210 -6.25 18.27 10.17
CA GLY A 210 -4.98 17.63 9.83
C GLY A 210 -4.97 16.91 8.48
N THR A 211 -6.09 16.88 7.76
CA THR A 211 -6.17 16.19 6.46
C THR A 211 -5.39 16.94 5.41
N THR A 212 -4.49 16.26 4.72
CA THR A 212 -3.66 16.79 3.62
C THR A 212 -3.85 15.99 2.35
N GLN A 213 -3.52 16.56 1.19
CA GLN A 213 -3.58 15.87 -0.11
C GLN A 213 -2.30 15.09 -0.43
N PHE A 214 -1.26 15.26 0.38
CA PHE A 214 0.03 14.64 0.12
C PHE A 214 0.36 13.60 1.18
N GLN A 215 1.01 12.53 0.74
CA GLN A 215 1.54 11.56 1.67
C GLN A 215 2.63 12.18 2.56
N PRO A 216 2.52 12.06 3.89
CA PRO A 216 3.62 12.44 4.78
C PRO A 216 4.78 11.44 4.65
N LEU A 217 5.98 11.97 4.42
CA LEU A 217 7.26 11.24 4.40
C LEU A 217 8.19 11.70 5.53
N GLY A 218 9.25 10.92 5.78
CA GLY A 218 10.24 11.20 6.82
C GLY A 218 10.81 12.62 6.72
N GLY A 219 11.14 13.24 7.84
CA GLY A 219 11.61 14.63 7.87
C GLY A 219 10.52 15.68 7.63
N GLY A 220 9.25 15.28 7.47
CA GLY A 220 8.14 16.16 7.10
C GLY A 220 8.11 16.49 5.60
N MET A 221 8.82 15.72 4.79
CA MET A 221 8.73 15.81 3.34
C MET A 221 7.40 15.23 2.85
N HIS A 222 7.07 15.50 1.60
CA HIS A 222 5.99 14.85 0.88
C HIS A 222 6.39 14.55 -0.56
N LEU A 223 5.74 13.55 -1.15
CA LEU A 223 5.99 13.14 -2.53
C LEU A 223 4.81 13.58 -3.40
N ILE A 224 5.13 14.28 -4.48
CA ILE A 224 4.21 14.60 -5.57
C ILE A 224 4.50 13.62 -6.70
N ALA A 225 3.45 13.05 -7.29
CA ALA A 225 3.54 12.13 -8.41
C ALA A 225 2.54 12.54 -9.49
N ASN A 226 3.04 12.84 -10.69
CA ASN A 226 2.23 13.32 -11.80
C ASN A 226 2.46 12.45 -13.04
N GLN A 227 1.38 11.94 -13.63
CA GLN A 227 1.45 11.23 -14.90
C GLN A 227 1.12 12.21 -16.03
N LEU A 228 2.13 12.58 -16.81
CA LEU A 228 1.97 13.56 -17.90
C LEU A 228 1.55 12.92 -19.22
N GLY A 229 1.77 11.61 -19.36
CA GLY A 229 1.37 10.86 -20.54
C GLY A 229 1.50 9.35 -20.31
N PRO A 230 1.14 8.53 -21.32
CA PRO A 230 1.20 7.08 -21.19
C PRO A 230 2.61 6.53 -21.03
N HIS A 231 3.66 7.32 -21.24
CA HIS A 231 5.06 6.87 -21.23
C HIS A 231 5.95 7.68 -20.28
N GLU A 232 5.34 8.54 -19.46
CA GLU A 232 6.07 9.51 -18.66
C GLU A 232 5.37 9.80 -17.32
N VAL A 233 6.12 9.60 -16.24
CA VAL A 233 5.68 9.91 -14.87
C VAL A 233 6.77 10.73 -14.18
N HIS A 234 6.33 11.79 -13.50
CA HIS A 234 7.18 12.68 -12.74
C HIS A 234 6.99 12.45 -11.26
N PHE A 235 8.09 12.46 -10.52
CA PHE A 235 8.09 12.45 -9.08
C PHE A 235 8.84 13.67 -8.56
N ALA A 236 8.33 14.32 -7.52
CA ALA A 236 9.04 15.39 -6.84
C ALA A 236 8.96 15.18 -5.32
N LEU A 237 10.11 15.20 -4.67
CA LEU A 237 10.22 15.24 -3.22
C LEU A 237 10.26 16.70 -2.79
N VAL A 238 9.32 17.06 -1.92
CA VAL A 238 9.09 18.44 -1.49
C VAL A 238 9.21 18.50 0.03
N ASP A 239 9.82 19.57 0.54
CA ASP A 239 9.98 19.78 1.98
C ASP A 239 8.74 20.41 2.64
N ARG A 240 8.83 20.73 3.93
CA ARG A 240 7.73 21.36 4.70
C ARG A 240 7.44 22.80 4.26
N ALA A 241 8.39 23.46 3.61
CA ALA A 241 8.25 24.82 3.09
C ALA A 241 7.76 24.82 1.63
N GLU A 242 7.25 23.67 1.15
CA GLU A 242 6.76 23.46 -0.21
C GLU A 242 7.84 23.65 -1.29
N LYS A 243 9.12 23.55 -0.92
CA LYS A 243 10.23 23.63 -1.87
C LYS A 243 10.57 22.26 -2.41
N VAL A 244 10.72 22.18 -3.73
CA VAL A 244 11.18 20.96 -4.40
C VAL A 244 12.64 20.70 -4.02
N VAL A 245 12.87 19.63 -3.25
CA VAL A 245 14.20 19.17 -2.84
C VAL A 245 14.88 18.43 -4.00
N ARG A 246 14.11 17.60 -4.71
CA ARG A 246 14.57 16.84 -5.87
C ARG A 246 13.40 16.38 -6.72
N ALA A 247 13.60 16.30 -8.02
CA ALA A 247 12.59 15.83 -8.95
C ALA A 247 13.18 14.81 -9.94
N TRP A 248 12.35 13.87 -10.37
CA TRP A 248 12.69 12.78 -11.28
C TRP A 248 11.69 12.69 -12.41
N ARG A 249 12.21 12.50 -13.62
CA ARG A 249 11.44 12.26 -14.84
C ARG A 249 11.65 10.81 -15.24
N VAL A 250 10.65 9.97 -14.99
CA VAL A 250 10.66 8.56 -15.37
C VAL A 250 10.01 8.41 -16.74
N THR A 251 10.73 7.82 -17.68
CA THR A 251 10.25 7.58 -19.04
C THR A 251 10.42 6.12 -19.43
N GLY A 252 9.52 5.59 -20.27
CA GLY A 252 9.61 4.20 -20.72
C GLY A 252 8.88 3.97 -22.04
N ARG A 253 9.30 2.94 -22.80
CA ARG A 253 8.59 2.55 -24.04
C ARG A 253 7.30 1.80 -23.77
N ALA A 254 7.22 1.08 -22.65
CA ALA A 254 5.97 0.49 -22.18
C ALA A 254 5.04 1.58 -21.62
N LYS A 255 3.73 1.30 -21.53
CA LYS A 255 2.82 2.22 -20.87
C LYS A 255 3.09 2.24 -19.38
N LEU A 256 3.17 3.43 -18.79
CA LEU A 256 3.36 3.67 -17.36
C LEU A 256 2.03 4.12 -16.75
N ALA A 257 1.73 3.63 -15.54
CA ALA A 257 0.61 4.11 -14.75
C ALA A 257 0.99 4.26 -13.27
N LEU A 258 0.48 5.32 -12.63
CA LEU A 258 0.50 5.42 -11.16
C LEU A 258 -0.48 4.42 -10.57
N ALA A 259 -0.04 3.67 -9.55
CA ALA A 259 -0.86 2.71 -8.82
C ALA A 259 -0.79 3.01 -7.31
N PRO A 260 -1.44 4.10 -6.84
CA PRO A 260 -1.29 4.61 -5.47
C PRO A 260 -1.78 3.64 -4.39
N ASP A 261 -2.66 2.70 -4.75
CA ASP A 261 -3.14 1.66 -3.84
C ASP A 261 -2.14 0.51 -3.69
N THR A 262 -1.25 0.26 -4.65
CA THR A 262 -0.38 -0.93 -4.64
C THR A 262 0.73 -0.84 -3.60
N LEU A 263 1.44 0.29 -3.61
CA LEU A 263 2.53 0.60 -2.68
C LEU A 263 2.27 1.96 -2.07
N THR A 264 2.45 2.07 -0.76
CA THR A 264 2.62 3.35 -0.09
C THR A 264 4.11 3.74 -0.14
N PRO A 265 4.51 4.80 -0.89
CA PRO A 265 5.90 5.24 -0.97
C PRO A 265 6.54 5.44 0.41
N SER A 266 7.86 5.29 0.49
CA SER A 266 8.61 5.58 1.71
C SER A 266 10.04 5.98 1.38
N LEU A 267 10.76 6.53 2.35
CA LEU A 267 12.16 6.89 2.20
C LEU A 267 13.05 5.77 2.74
N VAL A 268 14.00 5.32 1.93
CA VAL A 268 15.07 4.39 2.33
C VAL A 268 16.39 5.11 2.17
N GLY A 269 17.06 5.40 3.30
CA GLY A 269 18.28 6.22 3.28
C GLY A 269 18.07 7.61 2.69
N GLY A 270 16.90 8.22 2.92
CA GLY A 270 16.53 9.54 2.38
C GLY A 270 16.03 9.55 0.93
N GLU A 271 15.99 8.39 0.27
CA GLU A 271 15.60 8.28 -1.14
C GLU A 271 14.22 7.65 -1.29
N PRO A 272 13.33 8.22 -2.12
CA PRO A 272 12.00 7.68 -2.28
C PRO A 272 12.02 6.35 -3.03
N VAL A 273 11.35 5.37 -2.44
CA VAL A 273 10.99 4.12 -3.08
C VAL A 273 9.55 4.23 -3.55
N VAL A 274 9.36 4.12 -4.86
CA VAL A 274 8.07 4.27 -5.54
C VAL A 274 7.78 3.05 -6.39
N GLN A 275 6.54 2.94 -6.84
CA GLN A 275 6.11 1.89 -7.75
C GLN A 275 5.26 2.50 -8.88
N LEU A 276 5.46 1.96 -10.08
CA LEU A 276 4.69 2.24 -11.28
C LEU A 276 4.20 0.93 -11.87
N ASP A 277 3.03 0.95 -12.46
CA ASP A 277 2.60 -0.16 -13.31
C ASP A 277 3.19 0.02 -14.69
N VAL A 278 3.76 -1.05 -15.23
CA VAL A 278 4.26 -1.13 -16.60
C VAL A 278 3.39 -2.09 -17.37
N SER A 279 2.88 -1.67 -18.52
CA SER A 279 1.97 -2.50 -19.31
C SER A 279 2.18 -2.40 -20.81
N ARG A 280 1.78 -3.47 -21.50
CA ARG A 280 1.81 -3.55 -22.96
C ARG A 280 0.66 -4.43 -23.46
N GLN A 281 -0.16 -3.86 -24.34
CA GLN A 281 -1.10 -4.63 -25.14
C GLN A 281 -0.33 -5.36 -26.25
N THR A 282 -0.55 -6.67 -26.36
CA THR A 282 -0.06 -7.50 -27.48
C THR A 282 -1.26 -8.07 -28.23
N LYS A 283 -1.02 -8.75 -29.37
CA LYS A 283 -2.10 -9.40 -30.14
C LYS A 283 -2.85 -10.47 -29.34
N GLY A 284 -2.17 -11.16 -28.41
CA GLY A 284 -2.74 -12.29 -27.67
C GLY A 284 -2.95 -12.08 -26.17
N ALA A 285 -2.40 -11.00 -25.59
CA ALA A 285 -2.46 -10.78 -24.14
C ALA A 285 -2.21 -9.32 -23.76
N PHE A 286 -2.79 -8.91 -22.62
CA PHE A 286 -2.35 -7.73 -21.87
C PHE A 286 -1.27 -8.13 -20.87
N LEU A 287 -0.06 -7.58 -21.05
CA LEU A 287 1.06 -7.80 -20.14
C LEU A 287 1.10 -6.65 -19.13
N TRP A 288 1.31 -6.98 -17.85
CA TRP A 288 1.28 -6.02 -16.75
C TRP A 288 2.14 -6.51 -15.58
N GLU A 289 3.00 -5.63 -15.07
CA GLU A 289 3.90 -5.87 -13.94
C GLU A 289 4.04 -4.61 -13.08
N HIS A 290 4.47 -4.76 -11.84
CA HIS A 290 4.81 -3.64 -10.98
C HIS A 290 6.31 -3.32 -11.10
N GLN A 291 6.65 -2.14 -11.59
CA GLN A 291 8.01 -1.62 -11.62
C GLN A 291 8.32 -0.84 -10.33
N VAL A 292 9.24 -1.37 -9.52
CA VAL A 292 9.72 -0.71 -8.30
C VAL A 292 10.97 0.09 -8.63
N LEU A 293 11.02 1.34 -8.14
CA LEU A 293 12.15 2.24 -8.32
C LEU A 293 12.59 2.81 -6.97
N ARG A 294 13.89 2.80 -6.69
CA ARG A 294 14.49 3.66 -5.65
C ARG A 294 15.15 4.84 -6.33
N LEU A 295 14.52 6.00 -6.25
CA LEU A 295 14.95 7.20 -6.96
C LEU A 295 16.09 7.89 -6.19
N GLY A 296 17.28 7.87 -6.78
CA GLY A 296 18.51 8.44 -6.23
C GLY A 296 18.91 9.75 -6.90
N PRO A 297 20.06 10.32 -6.52
CA PRO A 297 20.44 11.66 -6.97
C PRO A 297 20.78 11.77 -8.46
N SER A 298 21.17 10.66 -9.10
CA SER A 298 21.62 10.59 -10.49
C SER A 298 20.75 9.68 -11.38
N GLY A 299 19.63 9.18 -10.87
CA GLY A 299 18.78 8.24 -11.59
C GLY A 299 18.07 7.30 -10.63
N SER A 300 17.82 6.05 -11.04
CA SER A 300 17.32 5.00 -10.15
C SER A 300 18.48 4.17 -9.58
N ARG A 301 18.56 4.02 -8.25
CA ARG A 301 19.53 3.13 -7.59
C ARG A 301 19.15 1.66 -7.64
N ALA A 302 17.86 1.38 -7.74
CA ALA A 302 17.32 0.04 -7.83
C ALA A 302 16.10 0.09 -8.75
N SER A 303 16.06 -0.78 -9.74
CA SER A 303 14.98 -0.87 -10.71
C SER A 303 14.70 -2.35 -10.96
N PHE A 304 13.51 -2.82 -10.61
CA PHE A 304 13.13 -4.21 -10.84
C PHE A 304 11.63 -4.39 -10.90
N SER A 305 11.20 -5.48 -11.54
CA SER A 305 9.80 -5.77 -11.81
C SER A 305 9.28 -6.88 -10.90
N LEU A 306 8.05 -6.74 -10.44
CA LEU A 306 7.34 -7.72 -9.62
C LEU A 306 6.06 -8.16 -10.32
N ASP A 307 5.64 -9.39 -10.03
CA ASP A 307 4.39 -9.93 -10.56
C ASP A 307 3.20 -9.09 -10.09
N ALA A 308 2.45 -8.50 -11.02
CA ALA A 308 1.23 -7.78 -10.71
C ALA A 308 0.04 -8.72 -10.40
N LYS A 309 0.17 -10.01 -10.72
CA LYS A 309 -0.80 -11.07 -10.43
C LYS A 309 -0.46 -11.86 -9.17
N ALA A 310 0.51 -11.39 -8.39
CA ALA A 310 0.93 -12.02 -7.14
C ALA A 310 -0.20 -12.16 -6.12
N LEU A 311 -1.22 -11.29 -6.21
CA LEU A 311 -2.37 -11.29 -5.32
C LEU A 311 -3.59 -11.87 -6.05
N CYS A 312 -4.09 -13.01 -5.59
CA CYS A 312 -5.36 -13.56 -6.05
C CYS A 312 -6.55 -12.83 -5.44
N CYS A 313 -7.74 -13.07 -6.01
CA CYS A 313 -9.02 -12.61 -5.46
C CYS A 313 -9.09 -11.08 -5.26
N ASN A 314 -8.25 -10.34 -6.00
CA ASN A 314 -8.30 -8.90 -6.14
C ASN A 314 -9.12 -8.59 -7.40
N ASP A 315 -10.27 -7.96 -7.24
CA ASP A 315 -11.14 -7.55 -8.34
C ASP A 315 -10.88 -6.09 -8.78
N GLY A 316 -9.80 -5.48 -8.27
CA GLY A 316 -9.46 -4.09 -8.51
C GLY A 316 -10.30 -3.10 -7.71
N THR A 317 -11.14 -3.58 -6.78
CA THR A 317 -11.96 -2.73 -5.91
C THR A 317 -11.49 -2.82 -4.46
N GLY A 318 -11.24 -1.65 -3.85
CA GLY A 318 -10.75 -1.53 -2.47
C GLY A 318 -9.27 -1.15 -2.37
N SER A 319 -8.90 -0.52 -1.24
CA SER A 319 -7.54 -0.02 -0.99
C SER A 319 -6.59 -1.13 -0.52
N ILE A 320 -6.31 -2.09 -1.39
CA ILE A 320 -5.37 -3.18 -1.11
C ILE A 320 -3.95 -2.71 -1.39
N THR A 321 -3.09 -2.76 -0.36
CA THR A 321 -1.63 -2.49 -0.47
C THR A 321 -0.86 -3.79 -0.36
N PRO A 322 -0.68 -4.54 -1.47
CA PRO A 322 0.10 -5.77 -1.48
C PRO A 322 1.59 -5.50 -1.29
N LEU A 323 2.05 -4.25 -1.40
CA LEU A 323 3.45 -3.85 -1.21
C LEU A 323 3.62 -2.95 0.02
N ARG A 324 4.67 -3.23 0.82
CA ARG A 324 5.04 -2.47 2.02
C ARG A 324 6.54 -2.21 2.07
N ILE A 325 6.95 -0.97 2.35
CA ILE A 325 8.30 -0.69 2.83
C ILE A 325 8.26 -0.71 4.35
N ALA A 326 8.99 -1.64 4.97
CA ALA A 326 9.06 -1.72 6.42
C ALA A 326 10.17 -0.82 6.98
N SER A 327 10.23 -0.70 8.31
CA SER A 327 11.25 0.09 9.01
C SER A 327 12.70 -0.39 8.78
N ASP A 328 12.90 -1.63 8.33
CA ASP A 328 14.21 -2.15 7.93
C ASP A 328 14.63 -1.71 6.51
N GLY A 329 13.84 -0.84 5.87
CA GLY A 329 14.12 -0.30 4.55
C GLY A 329 13.98 -1.31 3.42
N ARG A 330 13.40 -2.49 3.68
CA ARG A 330 13.14 -3.51 2.66
C ARG A 330 11.71 -3.46 2.16
N LEU A 331 11.52 -3.92 0.92
CA LEU A 331 10.22 -4.09 0.30
C LEU A 331 9.67 -5.47 0.63
N TYR A 332 8.40 -5.53 0.99
CA TYR A 332 7.66 -6.75 1.23
C TYR A 332 6.48 -6.81 0.26
N GLN A 333 6.23 -8.00 -0.30
CA GLN A 333 5.08 -8.26 -1.17
C GLN A 333 4.25 -9.41 -0.59
N LEU A 334 2.97 -9.15 -0.37
CA LEU A 334 1.99 -10.21 -0.14
C LEU A 334 1.71 -10.94 -1.45
N ARG A 335 1.75 -12.27 -1.39
CA ARG A 335 1.46 -13.16 -2.50
C ARG A 335 0.43 -14.19 -2.07
N THR A 336 -0.67 -14.31 -2.80
CA THR A 336 -1.79 -15.18 -2.45
C THR A 336 -2.27 -15.98 -3.64
N ASN A 337 -2.61 -17.23 -3.42
CA ASN A 337 -3.16 -18.12 -4.43
C ASN A 337 -3.99 -19.21 -3.74
N PRO A 338 -5.25 -19.47 -4.14
CA PRO A 338 -6.09 -20.46 -3.46
C PRO A 338 -5.54 -21.89 -3.51
N LYS A 339 -4.68 -22.20 -4.49
CA LYS A 339 -4.04 -23.51 -4.64
C LYS A 339 -2.81 -23.68 -3.75
N THR A 340 -2.06 -22.61 -3.48
CA THR A 340 -0.78 -22.69 -2.75
C THR A 340 -0.77 -21.97 -1.41
N GLY A 341 -1.83 -21.22 -1.08
CA GLY A 341 -1.95 -20.45 0.14
C GLY A 341 -1.37 -19.04 0.03
N VAL A 342 -0.72 -18.59 1.10
CA VAL A 342 -0.14 -17.25 1.24
C VAL A 342 1.36 -17.34 1.44
N SER A 343 2.08 -16.39 0.86
CA SER A 343 3.45 -16.08 1.25
C SER A 343 3.70 -14.58 1.28
N VAL A 344 4.65 -14.14 2.11
CA VAL A 344 5.18 -12.78 2.07
C VAL A 344 6.63 -12.84 1.62
N ALA A 345 6.89 -12.25 0.47
CA ALA A 345 8.22 -12.11 -0.11
C ALA A 345 8.90 -10.83 0.41
N ARG A 346 10.22 -10.87 0.55
CA ARG A 346 11.06 -9.73 0.95
C ARG A 346 12.12 -9.47 -0.12
N TYR A 347 12.34 -8.20 -0.43
CA TYR A 347 13.31 -7.73 -1.43
C TYR A 347 14.11 -6.57 -0.87
N SER A 348 15.39 -6.54 -1.25
CA SER A 348 16.28 -5.42 -1.04
C SER A 348 16.03 -4.38 -2.12
N VAL A 349 15.90 -3.13 -1.70
CA VAL A 349 15.74 -1.97 -2.59
C VAL A 349 17.02 -1.13 -2.62
N GLY A 350 18.19 -1.78 -2.54
CA GLY A 350 19.49 -1.12 -2.65
C GLY A 350 20.29 -0.97 -1.34
N ALA A 351 20.44 -2.06 -0.59
CA ALA A 351 21.59 -2.26 0.30
C ALA A 351 22.28 -3.58 -0.07
N ARG A 352 23.61 -3.61 0.04
CA ARG A 352 24.51 -4.74 -0.26
C ARG A 352 23.98 -6.04 0.36
N LYS A 353 24.18 -7.18 -0.30
CA LYS A 353 24.13 -8.49 0.37
C LYS A 353 25.03 -8.39 1.61
N GLU A 354 24.48 -8.52 2.80
CA GLU A 354 25.29 -8.90 3.96
C GLU A 354 25.74 -10.33 3.69
N SER A 355 27.05 -10.46 3.47
CA SER A 355 27.79 -11.71 3.34
C SER A 355 27.79 -12.48 4.64
#